data_AF-A0A1G7Y5W7-F1
#
_entry.id   AF-A0A1G7Y5W7-F1
#
_cell.length_a   1.000
_cell.length_b   1.000
_cell.length_c   1.000
_cell.angle_alpha   90.00
_cell.angle_beta   90.00
_cell.angle_gamma   90.00
#
_symmetry.space_group_name_H-M   'P 1'
#
loop_
_entity.id
_entity.type
_entity.pdbx_description
1 polymer ?
#
loop_
_entity_poly.entity_id
_entity_poly.type
_entity_poly.pdbx_seq_one_letter_code
_entity_poly.pdbx_strand_id
1 'polypeptide(L)'
;MQKLVRSTVASMVLCAAFILGGCSGGTGGSEGENDSTPGAIEVEEDLLTVDVRVARSLLDPNDTLTDEDIVAAAGEKGMSAAVDGDAVIYTMTKLQREELLTGMRTSTQSSIDDLIADDSNSIIGVEFDDAMTSFHVSVDGSRYSQLESLLVLAFYVPGALYQQFAGVPQEDVDVAVEFVDDTTGEVLNTGTYQEMRKNLEQ
;
A
#
# COMPACT_ATOMS: atom_id res chain seq x y z
N MET A 1 23.08 -15.32 -40.00
CA MET A 1 22.19 -14.45 -40.78
C MET A 1 21.07 -13.99 -39.87
N GLN A 2 21.09 -12.73 -39.44
CA GLN A 2 19.93 -11.82 -39.30
C GLN A 2 20.47 -10.52 -38.69
N LYS A 3 20.32 -9.44 -39.45
CA LYS A 3 20.65 -8.06 -39.09
C LYS A 3 19.34 -7.36 -38.71
N LEU A 4 19.35 -6.48 -37.70
CA LEU A 4 18.63 -5.19 -37.66
C LEU A 4 18.95 -4.54 -36.30
N VAL A 5 19.94 -3.65 -36.19
CA VAL A 5 19.89 -2.19 -36.44
C VAL A 5 18.69 -1.52 -35.74
N ARG A 6 18.98 -0.76 -34.67
CA ARG A 6 18.15 0.38 -34.22
C ARG A 6 19.06 1.57 -33.93
N SER A 7 18.74 2.67 -34.62
CA SER A 7 19.50 3.91 -34.76
C SER A 7 19.50 4.83 -33.53
N THR A 8 20.55 5.63 -33.49
CA THR A 8 20.87 6.75 -32.59
C THR A 8 20.19 8.07 -33.02
N VAL A 9 19.71 8.85 -32.03
CA VAL A 9 19.65 10.33 -31.87
C VAL A 9 19.12 11.24 -33.01
N ALA A 10 18.18 12.15 -32.68
CA ALA A 10 18.33 13.61 -32.90
C ALA A 10 17.10 14.44 -32.46
N SER A 11 17.35 15.35 -31.51
CA SER A 11 16.84 16.72 -31.32
C SER A 11 15.88 17.31 -32.38
N MET A 12 14.77 17.93 -31.94
CA MET A 12 14.34 19.24 -32.49
C MET A 12 13.33 19.97 -31.58
N VAL A 13 13.70 21.21 -31.24
CA VAL A 13 12.92 22.26 -30.58
C VAL A 13 11.82 22.79 -31.51
N LEU A 14 10.62 23.08 -30.99
CA LEU A 14 9.79 24.15 -31.55
C LEU A 14 8.79 24.73 -30.53
N CYS A 15 9.01 25.99 -30.15
CA CYS A 15 8.08 26.85 -29.41
C CYS A 15 6.82 27.17 -30.22
N ALA A 16 5.66 27.30 -29.58
CA ALA A 16 4.61 28.25 -29.99
C ALA A 16 3.65 28.55 -28.83
N ALA A 17 3.77 29.76 -28.28
CA ALA A 17 2.77 30.38 -27.42
C ALA A 17 1.58 30.85 -28.27
N PHE A 18 0.35 30.67 -27.77
CA PHE A 18 -0.84 31.35 -28.26
C PHE A 18 -1.46 32.14 -27.10
N ILE A 19 -1.48 33.46 -27.25
CA ILE A 19 -2.26 34.41 -26.44
C ILE A 19 -3.24 35.10 -27.40
N LEU A 20 -4.47 35.32 -26.93
CA LEU A 20 -5.37 36.49 -27.13
C LEU A 20 -6.78 36.19 -27.64
N GLY A 21 -7.74 36.84 -26.97
CA GLY A 21 -9.12 37.12 -27.35
C GLY A 21 -10.00 37.21 -26.09
N GLY A 22 -10.43 38.36 -25.54
CA GLY A 22 -10.50 39.73 -26.05
C GLY A 22 -11.85 40.00 -26.73
N CYS A 23 -12.90 40.38 -25.99
CA CYS A 23 -14.02 41.16 -26.54
C CYS A 23 -14.77 41.98 -25.47
N SER A 24 -15.32 43.09 -25.96
CA SER A 24 -15.71 44.32 -25.28
C SER A 24 -17.23 44.51 -25.18
N GLY A 25 -17.68 45.18 -24.10
CA GLY A 25 -18.62 46.32 -24.10
C GLY A 25 -20.05 46.16 -24.65
N GLY A 26 -21.04 46.23 -23.75
CA GLY A 26 -22.43 46.59 -24.04
C GLY A 26 -23.16 47.07 -22.77
N THR A 27 -23.53 48.34 -22.71
CA THR A 27 -24.29 48.97 -21.61
C THR A 27 -25.79 48.91 -21.90
N GLY A 28 -26.61 48.62 -20.88
CA GLY A 28 -28.04 48.96 -20.85
C GLY A 28 -28.95 47.93 -20.18
N GLY A 29 -29.43 48.23 -18.96
CA GLY A 29 -30.59 47.58 -18.33
C GLY A 29 -30.49 47.49 -16.80
N SER A 30 -31.29 48.29 -16.10
CA SER A 30 -31.42 48.32 -14.64
C SER A 30 -32.54 47.39 -14.16
N GLU A 31 -32.43 47.00 -12.88
CA GLU A 31 -33.38 46.33 -11.98
C GLU A 31 -33.39 44.78 -11.96
N GLY A 32 -33.08 44.24 -10.78
CA GLY A 32 -33.14 42.82 -10.45
C GLY A 32 -32.25 42.45 -9.27
N GLU A 33 -32.65 42.85 -8.08
CA GLU A 33 -32.19 42.29 -6.81
C GLU A 33 -32.40 40.77 -6.81
N ASN A 34 -31.32 40.00 -6.80
CA ASN A 34 -31.23 38.83 -5.93
C ASN A 34 -29.76 38.48 -5.66
N ASP A 35 -29.41 38.68 -4.41
CA ASP A 35 -28.25 38.13 -3.73
C ASP A 35 -28.11 36.64 -4.03
N SER A 36 -26.94 36.26 -4.53
CA SER A 36 -26.42 34.89 -4.53
C SER A 36 -24.94 34.99 -4.82
N THR A 37 -24.16 35.33 -3.79
CA THR A 37 -22.78 34.85 -3.73
C THR A 37 -22.80 33.34 -3.98
N PRO A 38 -22.06 32.79 -4.97
CA PRO A 38 -21.77 31.38 -4.97
C PRO A 38 -20.90 31.17 -3.73
N GLY A 39 -21.52 30.69 -2.64
CA GLY A 39 -20.79 30.25 -1.47
C GLY A 39 -19.74 29.27 -1.98
N ALA A 40 -18.47 29.62 -1.77
CA ALA A 40 -17.39 28.68 -1.92
C ALA A 40 -17.79 27.46 -1.10
N ILE A 41 -17.97 26.33 -1.76
CA ILE A 41 -18.16 25.06 -1.10
C ILE A 41 -16.80 24.77 -0.46
N GLU A 42 -16.56 25.29 0.74
CA GLU A 42 -15.58 24.72 1.66
C GLU A 42 -16.12 23.34 2.00
N VAL A 43 -15.86 22.39 1.10
CA VAL A 43 -16.04 20.97 1.39
C VAL A 43 -15.10 20.71 2.55
N GLU A 44 -15.65 20.54 3.74
CA GLU A 44 -14.94 20.24 4.98
C GLU A 44 -13.82 19.24 4.68
N GLU A 45 -12.56 19.69 4.73
CA GLU A 45 -11.39 18.85 4.41
C GLU A 45 -11.33 17.60 5.32
N ASP A 46 -11.91 17.70 6.52
CA ASP A 46 -12.13 16.62 7.49
C ASP A 46 -13.08 15.53 6.98
N LEU A 47 -14.00 15.82 6.05
CA LEU A 47 -14.87 14.80 5.44
C LEU A 47 -14.14 13.96 4.37
N LEU A 48 -13.04 14.48 3.83
CA LEU A 48 -12.31 13.87 2.71
C LEU A 48 -11.04 13.12 3.15
N THR A 49 -10.53 13.45 4.33
CA THR A 49 -9.36 12.83 4.93
C THR A 49 -9.73 11.76 5.95
N VAL A 50 -8.76 10.93 6.28
CA VAL A 50 -8.84 9.89 7.30
C VAL A 50 -7.53 9.85 8.07
N ASP A 51 -7.64 9.62 9.39
CA ASP A 51 -6.52 9.32 10.25
C ASP A 51 -6.37 7.81 10.40
N VAL A 52 -5.16 7.32 10.21
CA VAL A 52 -4.79 5.92 10.28
C VAL A 52 -3.70 5.75 11.32
N ARG A 53 -3.97 4.97 12.36
CA ARG A 53 -2.97 4.63 13.38
C ARG A 53 -2.24 3.35 12.99
N VAL A 54 -0.93 3.45 12.82
CA VAL A 54 -0.04 2.33 12.48
C VAL A 54 0.94 2.13 13.63
N ALA A 55 1.10 0.89 14.09
CA ALA A 55 2.08 0.53 15.12
C ALA A 55 3.50 0.70 14.58
N ARG A 56 4.36 1.41 15.31
CA ARG A 56 5.74 1.69 14.91
C ARG A 56 6.54 0.39 14.76
N SER A 57 6.32 -0.57 15.65
CA SER A 57 6.96 -1.89 15.59
C SER A 57 6.63 -2.69 14.33
N LEU A 58 5.54 -2.35 13.63
CA LEU A 58 5.16 -2.98 12.37
C LEU A 58 5.67 -2.19 11.16
N LEU A 59 5.65 -0.87 11.24
CA LEU A 59 6.19 0.03 10.23
C LEU A 59 7.71 -0.12 10.09
N ASP A 60 8.41 -0.23 11.22
CA ASP A 60 9.86 -0.29 11.32
C ASP A 60 10.25 -1.32 12.39
N PRO A 61 10.20 -2.62 12.05
CA PRO A 61 10.43 -3.70 13.01
C PRO A 61 11.86 -3.74 13.57
N ASN A 62 12.80 -3.01 12.97
CA ASN A 62 14.20 -2.97 13.38
C ASN A 62 14.60 -1.65 14.07
N ASP A 63 13.65 -0.73 14.29
CA ASP A 63 13.87 0.59 14.90
C ASP A 63 15.02 1.37 14.23
N THR A 64 14.96 1.45 12.90
CA THR A 64 15.97 2.06 12.04
C THR A 64 15.62 3.48 11.58
N LEU A 65 14.35 3.88 11.66
CA LEU A 65 13.84 5.16 11.21
C LEU A 65 13.68 6.13 12.38
N THR A 66 14.18 7.35 12.20
CA THR A 66 13.90 8.45 13.13
C THR A 66 12.47 8.97 12.93
N ASP A 67 11.97 9.71 13.91
CA ASP A 67 10.66 10.38 13.80
C ASP A 67 10.64 11.35 12.60
N GLU A 68 11.75 12.05 12.37
CA GLU A 68 11.89 12.97 11.24
C GLU A 68 11.86 12.24 9.90
N ASP A 69 12.48 11.06 9.80
CA ASP A 69 12.46 10.25 8.57
C ASP A 69 11.03 9.81 8.23
N ILE A 70 10.26 9.36 9.23
CA ILE A 70 8.86 8.94 9.06
C ILE A 70 8.00 10.10 8.58
N VAL A 71 8.11 11.27 9.22
CA VAL A 71 7.35 12.47 8.87
C VAL A 71 7.73 12.97 7.47
N ALA A 72 9.02 12.98 7.13
CA ALA A 72 9.49 13.37 5.82
C ALA A 72 8.97 12.43 4.71
N ALA A 73 9.05 11.11 4.92
CA ALA A 73 8.58 10.12 3.96
C ALA A 73 7.06 10.20 3.71
N ALA A 74 6.27 10.54 4.74
CA ALA A 74 4.84 10.81 4.58
C ALA A 74 4.62 12.05 3.70
N GLY A 75 5.34 13.14 3.98
CA GLY A 75 5.27 14.39 3.24
C GLY A 75 5.62 14.25 1.76
N GLU A 76 6.64 13.46 1.43
CA GLU A 76 7.03 13.16 0.04
C GLU A 76 5.91 12.47 -0.75
N LYS A 77 5.04 11.73 -0.06
CA LYS A 77 3.88 11.04 -0.65
C LYS A 77 2.59 11.87 -0.56
N GLY A 78 2.68 13.13 -0.15
CA GLY A 78 1.52 14.02 -0.01
C GLY A 78 0.60 13.66 1.16
N MET A 79 1.12 12.99 2.18
CA MET A 79 0.44 12.68 3.44
C MET A 79 1.07 13.48 4.58
N SER A 80 0.38 13.63 5.70
CA SER A 80 1.02 14.04 6.96
C SER A 80 1.15 12.85 7.89
N ALA A 81 2.12 12.92 8.79
CA ALA A 81 2.31 11.93 9.84
C ALA A 81 2.67 12.63 11.15
N ALA A 82 2.20 12.06 12.27
CA ALA A 82 2.60 12.44 13.61
C ALA A 82 2.97 11.17 14.40
N VAL A 83 4.14 11.19 15.03
CA VAL A 83 4.58 10.12 15.93
C VAL A 83 3.90 10.29 17.28
N ASP A 84 3.27 9.23 17.79
CA ASP A 84 2.57 9.18 19.07
C ASP A 84 3.00 7.92 19.83
N GLY A 85 4.11 8.04 20.56
CA GLY A 85 4.70 6.94 21.34
C GLY A 85 5.13 5.77 20.45
N ASP A 86 4.46 4.64 20.61
CA ASP A 86 4.70 3.40 19.86
C ASP A 86 3.89 3.30 18.56
N ALA A 87 3.24 4.38 18.14
CA ALA A 87 2.47 4.44 16.91
C ALA A 87 2.78 5.69 16.08
N VAL A 88 2.34 5.67 14.83
CA VAL A 88 2.35 6.79 13.90
C VAL A 88 0.93 6.99 13.41
N ILE A 89 0.44 8.23 13.50
CA ILE A 89 -0.85 8.63 12.96
C ILE A 89 -0.60 9.27 11.60
N TYR A 90 -1.08 8.64 10.54
CA TYR A 90 -1.03 9.17 9.18
C TYR A 90 -2.37 9.83 8.83
N THR A 91 -2.33 11.05 8.32
CA THR A 91 -3.51 11.71 7.73
C THR A 91 -3.35 11.77 6.22
N MET A 92 -4.35 11.26 5.51
CA MET A 92 -4.37 11.20 4.04
C MET A 92 -5.80 11.29 3.52
N THR A 93 -5.98 11.62 2.25
CA THR A 93 -7.30 11.52 1.62
C THR A 93 -7.74 10.06 1.50
N LYS A 94 -9.06 9.82 1.46
CA LYS A 94 -9.61 8.47 1.19
C LYS A 94 -9.06 7.87 -0.12
N LEU A 95 -8.90 8.69 -1.17
CA LEU A 95 -8.33 8.26 -2.44
C LEU A 95 -6.88 7.80 -2.29
N GLN A 96 -6.04 8.59 -1.62
CA GLN A 96 -4.64 8.22 -1.36
C GLN A 96 -4.52 6.93 -0.56
N ARG A 97 -5.43 6.69 0.40
CA ARG A 97 -5.48 5.43 1.13
C ARG A 97 -5.76 4.24 0.21
N GLU A 98 -6.75 4.34 -0.69
CA GLU A 98 -7.05 3.26 -1.66
C GLU A 98 -5.86 3.01 -2.61
N GLU A 99 -5.20 4.06 -3.07
CA GLU A 99 -3.99 3.95 -3.89
C GLU A 99 -2.84 3.27 -3.13
N LEU A 100 -2.63 3.64 -1.86
CA LEU A 100 -1.64 3.04 -0.98
C LEU A 100 -1.92 1.54 -0.76
N LEU A 101 -3.16 1.18 -0.44
CA LEU A 101 -3.57 -0.22 -0.25
C LEU A 101 -3.38 -1.04 -1.53
N THR A 102 -3.73 -0.48 -2.69
CA THR A 102 -3.49 -1.12 -3.99
C THR A 102 -2.00 -1.33 -4.26
N GLY A 103 -1.17 -0.33 -3.94
CA GLY A 103 0.28 -0.42 -4.04
C GLY A 103 0.87 -1.51 -3.12
N MET A 104 0.36 -1.63 -1.89
CA MET A 104 0.80 -2.67 -0.94
C MET A 104 0.46 -4.09 -1.43
N ARG A 105 -0.75 -4.31 -1.95
CA ARG A 105 -1.10 -5.61 -2.56
C ARG A 105 -0.20 -5.93 -3.75
N THR A 106 0.05 -4.94 -4.60
CA THR A 106 0.92 -5.10 -5.78
C THR A 106 2.35 -5.45 -5.38
N SER A 107 2.89 -4.75 -4.37
CA SER A 107 4.20 -5.04 -3.80
C SER A 107 4.26 -6.44 -3.20
N THR A 108 3.21 -6.86 -2.49
CA THR A 108 3.15 -8.20 -1.88
C THR A 108 3.10 -9.29 -2.94
N GLN A 109 2.31 -9.11 -3.99
CA GLN A 109 2.28 -10.03 -5.13
C GLN A 109 3.66 -10.14 -5.78
N SER A 110 4.37 -9.02 -5.99
CA SER A 110 5.72 -9.05 -6.54
C SER A 110 6.69 -9.82 -5.65
N SER A 111 6.63 -9.65 -4.33
CA SER A 111 7.47 -10.41 -3.40
C SER A 111 7.13 -11.89 -3.36
N ILE A 112 5.85 -12.24 -3.54
CA ILE A 112 5.39 -13.63 -3.71
C ILE A 112 5.96 -14.23 -5.00
N ASP A 113 5.89 -13.50 -6.11
CA ASP A 113 6.41 -13.97 -7.40
C ASP A 113 7.92 -14.24 -7.32
N ASP A 114 8.67 -13.38 -6.62
CA ASP A 114 10.10 -13.58 -6.36
C ASP A 114 10.36 -14.83 -5.49
N LEU A 115 9.51 -15.09 -4.48
CA LEU A 115 9.60 -16.25 -3.61
C LEU A 115 9.34 -17.56 -4.35
N ILE A 116 8.34 -17.57 -5.24
CA ILE A 116 8.01 -18.71 -6.11
C ILE A 116 9.14 -18.97 -7.13
N ALA A 117 9.77 -17.90 -7.63
CA ALA A 117 10.89 -18.01 -8.56
C ALA A 117 12.19 -18.50 -7.90
N ASP A 118 12.28 -18.49 -6.57
CA ASP A 118 13.43 -18.98 -5.83
C ASP A 118 13.38 -20.51 -5.66
N ASP A 119 14.13 -21.21 -6.52
CA ASP A 119 14.29 -22.66 -6.49
C ASP A 119 14.93 -23.19 -5.19
N SER A 120 15.35 -22.35 -4.23
CA SER A 120 15.93 -22.80 -2.96
C SER A 120 14.90 -23.24 -1.92
N ASN A 121 13.66 -22.75 -2.01
CA ASN A 121 12.56 -23.09 -1.10
C ASN A 121 11.55 -24.05 -1.76
N SER A 122 10.54 -24.51 -1.01
CA SER A 122 9.52 -25.45 -1.53
C SER A 122 8.25 -24.79 -2.08
N ILE A 123 8.12 -23.45 -2.02
CA ILE A 123 6.91 -22.73 -2.40
C ILE A 123 6.77 -22.71 -3.92
N ILE A 124 5.57 -23.05 -4.39
CA ILE A 124 5.25 -23.08 -5.83
C ILE A 124 4.02 -22.24 -6.18
N GLY A 125 3.27 -21.78 -5.17
CA GLY A 125 2.11 -20.92 -5.35
C GLY A 125 1.69 -20.27 -4.05
N VAL A 126 1.11 -19.08 -4.15
CA VAL A 126 0.50 -18.38 -3.01
C VAL A 126 -0.77 -17.69 -3.50
N GLU A 127 -1.87 -17.91 -2.78
CA GLU A 127 -3.12 -17.17 -2.94
C GLU A 127 -3.40 -16.39 -1.66
N PHE A 128 -3.95 -15.19 -1.78
CA PHE A 128 -4.37 -14.39 -0.63
C PHE A 128 -5.64 -13.60 -0.93
N ASP A 129 -6.40 -13.31 0.12
CA ASP A 129 -7.64 -12.55 0.01
C ASP A 129 -7.38 -11.05 -0.13
N ASP A 130 -8.38 -10.31 -0.62
CA ASP A 130 -8.29 -8.87 -0.76
C ASP A 130 -7.91 -8.18 0.56
N ALA A 131 -8.47 -8.61 1.69
CA ALA A 131 -8.17 -7.98 2.98
C ALA A 131 -6.76 -8.34 3.52
N MET A 132 -6.01 -9.21 2.84
CA MET A 132 -4.70 -9.73 3.27
C MET A 132 -4.73 -10.29 4.70
N THR A 133 -5.83 -10.99 5.01
CA THR A 133 -6.07 -11.66 6.29
C THR A 133 -5.77 -13.16 6.21
N SER A 134 -5.68 -13.72 5.00
CA SER A 134 -5.43 -15.14 4.78
C SER A 134 -4.49 -15.36 3.60
N PHE A 135 -3.46 -16.18 3.80
CA PHE A 135 -2.55 -16.65 2.76
C PHE A 135 -2.58 -18.18 2.72
N HIS A 136 -2.83 -18.72 1.54
CA HIS A 136 -2.73 -20.14 1.23
C HIS A 136 -1.47 -20.38 0.41
N VAL A 137 -0.51 -21.09 1.00
CA VAL A 137 0.83 -21.32 0.43
C VAL A 137 0.92 -22.75 -0.05
N SER A 138 0.93 -22.96 -1.36
CA SER A 138 1.16 -24.26 -1.98
C SER A 138 2.65 -24.57 -2.01
N VAL A 139 3.02 -25.76 -1.53
CA VAL A 139 4.41 -26.23 -1.49
C VAL A 139 4.58 -27.60 -2.12
N ASP A 140 5.78 -27.87 -2.62
CA ASP A 140 6.24 -29.24 -2.89
C ASP A 140 6.55 -29.92 -1.54
N GLY A 141 5.62 -30.74 -1.06
CA GLY A 141 5.76 -31.39 0.25
C GLY A 141 6.93 -32.37 0.34
N SER A 142 7.51 -32.82 -0.78
CA SER A 142 8.73 -33.63 -0.76
C SER A 142 9.99 -32.81 -0.42
N ARG A 143 9.91 -31.49 -0.59
CA ARG A 143 10.96 -30.51 -0.32
C ARG A 143 10.69 -29.69 0.94
N TYR A 144 9.42 -29.56 1.33
CA TYR A 144 9.01 -28.80 2.49
C TYR A 144 9.73 -29.30 3.75
N SER A 145 10.21 -28.35 4.54
CA SER A 145 10.83 -28.63 5.84
C SER A 145 10.19 -27.75 6.90
N GLN A 146 10.19 -28.21 8.16
CA GLN A 146 9.65 -27.41 9.26
C GLN A 146 10.39 -26.07 9.45
N LEU A 147 11.62 -25.91 8.94
CA LEU A 147 12.32 -24.63 8.98
C LEU A 147 11.69 -23.59 8.02
N GLU A 148 11.07 -24.04 6.94
CA GLU A 148 10.36 -23.15 6.01
C GLU A 148 9.08 -22.59 6.62
N SER A 149 8.61 -23.12 7.75
CA SER A 149 7.56 -22.47 8.55
C SER A 149 7.94 -21.05 8.99
N LEU A 150 9.23 -20.69 9.02
CA LEU A 150 9.66 -19.33 9.32
C LEU A 150 9.39 -18.35 8.19
N LEU A 151 9.11 -18.84 6.97
CA LEU A 151 8.72 -18.01 5.84
C LEU A 151 7.35 -17.33 6.05
N VAL A 152 6.57 -17.71 7.07
CA VAL A 152 5.35 -16.99 7.47
C VAL A 152 5.55 -15.50 7.66
N LEU A 153 6.75 -15.07 8.08
CA LEU A 153 7.09 -13.66 8.27
C LEU A 153 6.95 -12.84 6.99
N ALA A 154 7.22 -13.46 5.82
CA ALA A 154 7.06 -12.82 4.52
C ALA A 154 5.59 -12.50 4.19
N PHE A 155 4.63 -13.11 4.89
CA PHE A 155 3.19 -12.90 4.69
C PHE A 155 2.55 -12.12 5.84
N TYR A 156 2.93 -12.43 7.08
CA TYR A 156 2.38 -11.78 8.27
C TYR A 156 2.63 -10.28 8.30
N VAL A 157 3.85 -9.83 8.05
CA VAL A 157 4.20 -8.40 8.13
C VAL A 157 3.45 -7.56 7.10
N PRO A 158 3.48 -7.88 5.78
CA PRO A 158 2.73 -7.10 4.81
C PRO A 158 1.22 -7.16 5.01
N GLY A 159 0.66 -8.33 5.39
CA GLY A 159 -0.77 -8.45 5.69
C GLY A 159 -1.20 -7.64 6.91
N ALA A 160 -0.44 -7.69 8.00
CA ALA A 160 -0.72 -6.90 9.19
C ALA A 160 -0.62 -5.40 8.92
N LEU A 161 0.40 -4.98 8.15
CA LEU A 161 0.59 -3.57 7.82
C LEU A 161 -0.54 -3.07 6.91
N TYR A 162 -0.97 -3.89 5.95
CA TYR A 162 -2.11 -3.61 5.08
C TYR A 162 -3.37 -3.34 5.91
N GLN A 163 -3.67 -4.22 6.86
CA GLN A 163 -4.84 -4.09 7.72
C GLN A 163 -4.82 -2.82 8.56
N GLN A 164 -3.66 -2.42 9.12
CA GLN A 164 -3.56 -1.15 9.83
C GLN A 164 -3.82 0.04 8.92
N PHE A 165 -3.26 0.05 7.70
CA PHE A 165 -3.58 1.09 6.73
C PHE A 165 -5.03 1.07 6.25
N ALA A 166 -5.69 -0.09 6.26
CA ALA A 166 -7.12 -0.23 6.00
C ALA A 166 -7.99 0.25 7.18
N GLY A 167 -7.38 0.58 8.33
CA GLY A 167 -8.05 1.11 9.52
C GLY A 167 -8.49 0.04 10.53
N VAL A 168 -7.95 -1.18 10.45
CA VAL A 168 -8.20 -2.23 11.44
C VAL A 168 -7.45 -1.89 12.74
N PRO A 169 -8.12 -1.89 13.92
CA PRO A 169 -7.46 -1.69 15.21
C PRO A 169 -6.35 -2.73 15.45
N GLN A 170 -5.26 -2.32 16.11
CA GLN A 170 -4.08 -3.18 16.29
C GLN A 170 -4.39 -4.49 17.01
N GLU A 171 -5.33 -4.48 17.95
CA GLU A 171 -5.80 -5.66 18.68
C GLU A 171 -6.54 -6.67 17.79
N ASP A 172 -7.13 -6.19 16.70
CA ASP A 172 -7.94 -6.98 15.76
C ASP A 172 -7.15 -7.42 14.51
N VAL A 173 -5.96 -6.86 14.28
CA VAL A 173 -5.08 -7.25 13.17
C VAL A 173 -4.65 -8.70 13.33
N ASP A 174 -4.98 -9.55 12.37
CA ASP A 174 -4.48 -10.92 12.32
C ASP A 174 -4.31 -11.41 10.88
N VAL A 175 -3.32 -12.26 10.65
CA VAL A 175 -3.04 -12.86 9.34
C VAL A 175 -2.89 -14.36 9.55
N ALA A 176 -3.75 -15.15 8.93
CA ALA A 176 -3.65 -16.60 8.89
C ALA A 176 -2.79 -17.03 7.69
N VAL A 177 -1.87 -17.97 7.93
CA VAL A 177 -1.06 -18.58 6.86
C VAL A 177 -1.19 -20.09 6.98
N GLU A 178 -1.47 -20.75 5.86
CA GLU A 178 -1.50 -22.21 5.75
C GLU A 178 -0.51 -22.68 4.69
N PHE A 179 0.34 -23.66 5.02
CA PHE A 179 1.17 -24.36 4.07
C PHE A 179 0.51 -25.68 3.70
N VAL A 180 0.30 -25.90 2.41
CA VAL A 180 -0.44 -27.04 1.87
C VAL A 180 0.40 -27.75 0.83
N ASP A 181 0.48 -29.07 0.95
CA ASP A 181 1.11 -29.92 -0.06
C ASP A 181 0.27 -29.86 -1.35
N ASP A 182 0.87 -29.40 -2.45
CA ASP A 182 0.18 -29.19 -3.72
C ASP A 182 -0.35 -30.49 -4.37
N THR A 183 0.28 -31.62 -4.08
CA THR A 183 -0.10 -32.91 -4.68
C THR A 183 -1.26 -33.57 -3.95
N THR A 184 -1.26 -33.50 -2.62
CA THR A 184 -2.18 -34.24 -1.74
C THR A 184 -3.29 -33.37 -1.17
N GLY A 185 -3.07 -32.05 -1.10
CA GLY A 185 -3.94 -31.10 -0.41
C GLY A 185 -3.86 -31.18 1.12
N GLU A 186 -2.85 -31.87 1.68
CA GLU A 186 -2.64 -31.95 3.12
C GLU A 186 -2.12 -30.61 3.67
N VAL A 187 -2.73 -30.11 4.74
CA VAL A 187 -2.22 -28.96 5.49
C VAL A 187 -1.02 -29.42 6.32
N LEU A 188 0.17 -28.98 5.91
CA LEU A 188 1.43 -29.32 6.57
C LEU A 188 1.71 -28.44 7.78
N ASN A 189 1.26 -27.18 7.72
CA ASN A 189 1.43 -26.22 8.81
C ASN A 189 0.40 -25.09 8.74
N THR A 190 0.07 -24.52 9.89
CA THR A 190 -0.81 -23.36 10.03
C THR A 190 -0.34 -22.49 11.19
N GLY A 191 -0.62 -21.19 11.12
CA GLY A 191 -0.45 -20.29 12.26
C GLY A 191 -0.96 -18.90 11.94
N THR A 192 -1.09 -18.07 12.98
CA THR A 192 -1.50 -16.67 12.80
C THR A 192 -0.49 -15.66 13.34
N TYR A 193 -0.56 -14.45 12.79
CA TYR A 193 0.24 -13.31 13.26
C TYR A 193 0.00 -13.01 14.75
N GLN A 194 -1.24 -13.08 15.21
CA GLN A 194 -1.59 -12.89 16.63
C GLN A 194 -0.98 -13.97 17.52
N GLU A 195 -0.98 -15.23 17.11
CA GLU A 195 -0.32 -16.31 17.86
C GLU A 195 1.19 -16.07 17.95
N MET A 196 1.83 -15.69 16.84
CA MET A 196 3.26 -15.36 16.82
C MET A 196 3.56 -14.19 17.77
N ARG A 197 2.79 -13.10 17.72
CA ARG A 197 2.98 -11.94 18.60
C ARG A 197 2.88 -12.32 20.07
N LYS A 198 1.84 -13.07 20.45
CA LYS A 198 1.65 -13.55 21.83
C LYS A 198 2.80 -14.43 22.30
N ASN A 199 3.45 -15.17 21.41
CA ASN A 199 4.60 -16.02 21.74
C ASN A 199 5.90 -15.21 21.91
N LEU A 200 6.03 -14.07 21.23
CA LEU A 200 7.20 -13.18 21.34
C LEU A 200 7.13 -12.24 22.55
N GLU A 201 5.93 -11.98 23.06
CA GLU A 201 5.69 -11.14 24.24
C GLU A 201 5.89 -11.90 25.58
N GLN A 202 6.19 -13.21 25.54
CA GLN A 202 6.43 -14.09 26.69
C GLN A 202 7.93 -14.18 27.06
#